data_AF-A0A379LQJ4-F1
#
_entry.id   AF-A0A379LQJ4-F1
#
_cell.length_a   1.000
_cell.length_b   1.000
_cell.length_c   1.000
_cell.angle_alpha   90.00
_cell.angle_beta   90.00
_cell.angle_gamma   90.00
#
_symmetry.space_group_name_H-M   'P 1'
#
loop_
_entity.id
_entity.type
_entity.pdbx_description
1 polymer ?
#
loop_
_entity_poly.entity_id
_entity_poly.type
_entity_poly.pdbx_seq_one_letter_code
_entity_poly.pdbx_strand_id
1 'polypeptide(L)' 'MSVQVPQPILDHAVINVADQLDSASARFRRLGFQLTERGHHSLGSSNHLAIFGENLPGTAGL' A
#
# COMPACT_ATOMS: atom_id res chain seq x y z
N MET A 1 -20.35 -16.43 29.10
CA MET A 1 -19.60 -16.75 27.87
C MET A 1 -18.71 -15.57 27.56
N SER A 2 -17.39 -15.74 27.58
CA SER A 2 -16.45 -14.72 27.09
C SER A 2 -16.34 -14.81 25.57
N VAL A 3 -16.48 -13.67 24.89
CA VAL A 3 -16.18 -13.57 23.45
C VAL A 3 -14.71 -13.20 23.31
N GLN A 4 -13.92 -14.07 22.66
CA GLN A 4 -12.57 -13.68 22.23
C GLN A 4 -12.67 -12.67 21.09
N VAL A 5 -12.01 -11.53 21.27
CA VAL A 5 -11.86 -10.52 20.21
C VAL A 5 -10.45 -10.66 19.62
N PRO A 6 -10.29 -10.72 18.29
CA PRO A 6 -8.98 -10.76 17.65
C PRO A 6 -8.13 -9.54 18.03
N GLN A 7 -6.81 -9.72 18.09
CA GLN A 7 -5.89 -8.59 18.23
C GLN A 7 -5.85 -7.81 16.91
N PRO A 8 -5.99 -6.47 16.92
CA PRO A 8 -5.89 -5.68 15.70
C PRO A 8 -4.47 -5.70 15.15
N ILE A 9 -4.34 -5.83 13.83
CA ILE A 9 -3.08 -5.76 13.09
C ILE A 9 -3.16 -4.54 12.18
N LEU A 10 -2.07 -3.77 12.11
CA LEU A 10 -1.95 -2.69 11.14
C LEU A 10 -1.79 -3.29 9.74
N ASP A 11 -2.78 -3.04 8.87
CA ASP A 11 -2.79 -3.56 7.51
C ASP A 11 -2.03 -2.63 6.54
N HIS A 12 -2.36 -1.33 6.53
CA HIS A 12 -1.69 -0.35 5.69
C HIS A 12 -1.74 1.06 6.31
N ALA A 13 -0.85 1.93 5.83
CA ALA A 13 -0.87 3.35 6.12
C ALA A 13 -0.96 4.13 4.80
N VAL A 14 -1.73 5.22 4.82
CA VAL A 14 -1.89 6.12 3.67
C VAL A 14 -1.14 7.42 3.92
N ILE A 15 -0.35 7.85 2.94
CA ILE A 15 0.32 9.15 2.94
C ILE A 15 -0.35 10.00 1.87
N ASN A 16 -1.14 10.99 2.28
CA ASN A 16 -1.75 11.94 1.35
C ASN A 16 -0.71 12.99 0.92
N VAL A 17 -0.56 13.17 -0.38
CA VAL A 17 0.41 14.09 -1.01
C VAL A 17 -0.27 15.12 -1.91
N ALA A 18 -1.58 15.29 -1.79
CA ALA A 18 -2.41 16.17 -2.62
C ALA A 18 -2.14 15.93 -4.12
N ASP A 19 -1.73 16.96 -4.85
CA ASP A 19 -1.43 16.97 -6.27
C ASP A 19 0.00 16.48 -6.61
N GLN A 20 0.81 16.15 -5.61
CA GLN A 20 2.23 15.83 -5.78
C GLN A 20 2.53 14.32 -5.84
N LEU A 21 1.61 13.52 -6.38
CA LEU A 21 1.75 12.06 -6.43
C LEU A 21 3.00 11.59 -7.18
N ASP A 22 3.34 12.23 -8.30
CA ASP A 22 4.54 11.90 -9.08
C ASP A 22 5.84 12.23 -8.35
N SER A 23 5.89 13.41 -7.73
CA SER A 23 7.04 13.84 -6.91
C SER A 23 7.25 12.92 -5.72
N ALA A 24 6.17 12.49 -5.07
CA ALA A 24 6.22 11.51 -3.98
C ALA A 24 6.72 10.15 -4.48
N SER A 25 6.16 9.64 -5.58
CA SER A 25 6.56 8.37 -6.21
C SER A 25 8.07 8.33 -6.51
N ALA A 26 8.60 9.41 -7.12
CA ALA A 26 10.03 9.54 -7.37
C ALA A 26 10.88 9.54 -6.08
N ARG A 27 10.42 10.22 -5.03
CA ARG A 27 11.12 10.26 -3.73
C ARG A 27 11.16 8.89 -3.07
N PHE A 28 10.04 8.18 -3.02
CA PHE A 28 9.99 6.84 -2.43
C PHE A 28 10.85 5.84 -3.23
N ARG A 29 10.88 5.92 -4.56
CA ARG A 29 11.82 5.12 -5.36
C ARG A 29 13.29 5.43 -5.04
N ARG A 30 13.64 6.71 -4.82
CA ARG A 30 15.00 7.10 -4.39
C ARG A 30 15.37 6.56 -3.01
N LEU A 31 14.38 6.36 -2.13
CA LEU A 31 14.56 5.70 -0.84
C LEU A 31 14.69 4.17 -0.94
N GLY A 32 14.57 3.60 -2.15
CA GLY A 32 14.70 2.17 -2.39
C GLY A 32 13.38 1.39 -2.37
N PHE A 33 12.23 2.06 -2.25
CA PHE A 33 10.95 1.37 -2.34
C PHE A 33 10.64 0.96 -3.79
N GLN A 34 10.16 -0.26 -3.95
CA GLN A 34 9.51 -0.70 -5.18
C GLN A 34 8.03 -0.29 -5.09
N LEU A 35 7.57 0.45 -6.10
CA LEU A 35 6.20 0.95 -6.17
C LEU A 35 5.46 0.28 -7.31
N THR A 36 4.20 -0.07 -7.10
CA THR A 36 3.30 -0.53 -8.17
C THR A 36 3.12 0.54 -9.25
N GLU A 37 2.55 0.13 -10.39
CA GLU A 37 1.98 1.08 -11.33
C GLU A 37 0.91 1.96 -10.65
N ARG A 38 0.58 3.09 -11.28
CA ARG A 38 -0.39 4.04 -10.75
C ARG A 38 -1.78 3.40 -10.73
N GLY A 39 -2.37 3.32 -9.54
CA GLY A 39 -3.77 2.95 -9.37
C GLY A 39 -4.68 4.18 -9.50
N HIS A 40 -5.88 3.98 -10.06
CA HIS A 40 -6.92 4.99 -10.16
C HIS A 40 -8.18 4.48 -9.45
N HIS A 41 -8.69 5.27 -8.51
CA HIS A 41 -9.96 4.99 -7.85
C HIS A 41 -11.09 5.69 -8.60
N SER A 42 -12.25 5.04 -8.69
CA SER A 42 -13.45 5.58 -9.34
C SER A 42 -13.93 6.91 -8.75
N LEU A 43 -13.57 7.20 -7.49
CA LEU A 43 -13.86 8.46 -6.79
C LEU A 43 -12.83 9.57 -7.04
N GLY A 44 -11.89 9.38 -7.97
CA GLY A 44 -10.99 10.41 -8.48
C GLY A 44 -9.60 10.46 -7.84
N SER A 45 -9.34 9.71 -6.77
CA SER A 45 -7.99 9.61 -6.20
C SER A 45 -7.12 8.65 -7.01
N SER A 46 -5.80 8.84 -6.92
CA SER A 46 -4.80 7.93 -7.51
C SER A 46 -3.72 7.62 -6.49
N ASN A 47 -3.06 6.47 -6.62
CA ASN A 47 -2.01 6.06 -5.67
C ASN A 47 -0.89 5.25 -6.34
N HIS A 48 0.17 5.04 -5.57
CA HIS A 48 1.15 3.98 -5.77
C HIS A 48 1.24 3.20 -4.46
N LEU A 49 1.44 1.89 -4.54
CA LEU A 49 1.57 1.04 -3.36
C LEU A 49 3.04 0.63 -3.18
N ALA A 50 3.54 0.77 -1.95
CA ALA A 50 4.75 0.09 -1.49
C ALA A 50 4.30 -1.12 -0.67
N ILE A 51 4.49 -2.33 -1.20
CA ILE A 51 4.03 -3.57 -0.57
C ILE A 51 5.21 -4.23 0.15
N PHE A 52 5.01 -4.56 1.42
CA PHE A 52 5.95 -5.35 2.23
C PHE A 52 5.33 -6.74 2.46
N GLY A 53 6.15 -7.80 2.53
CA GLY A 53 5.63 -9.11 3.02
C GLY A 53 5.25 -8.97 4.50
N GLU A 54 4.12 -9.45 5.01
CA GLU A 54 3.12 -10.40 4.52
C GLU A 54 1.69 -9.82 4.64
N ASN A 55 0.97 -9.77 3.51
CA ASN A 55 -0.47 -10.11 3.43
C ASN A 55 -0.78 -10.57 1.99
N LEU A 56 -0.13 -11.66 1.58
CA LEU A 56 -0.40 -12.37 0.33
C LEU A 56 -1.10 -13.70 0.66
N PRO A 57 -2.27 -14.01 0.10
CA PRO A 57 -2.64 -15.39 -0.15
C PRO A 57 -2.22 -15.80 -1.57
N GLY A 58 -1.26 -16.72 -1.68
CA GLY A 58 -1.23 -17.74 -2.75
C GLY A 58 -0.26 -17.59 -3.95
N THR A 59 0.97 -18.07 -3.75
CA THR A 59 1.85 -18.88 -4.65
C THR A 59 1.58 -19.04 -6.16
N ALA A 60 2.62 -18.79 -6.97
CA ALA A 60 3.22 -19.71 -7.97
C ALA A 60 4.53 -19.03 -8.45
N GLY A 61 5.73 -19.60 -8.32
CA GLY A 61 6.10 -20.89 -8.89
C GLY A 61 6.50 -20.72 -10.36
N LEU A 62 7.63 -20.04 -10.62
CA LEU A 62 8.57 -20.21 -11.75
C LEU A 62 9.89 -19.52 -11.37
#